data_AF-A0A226CY51-F1
#
_entry.id   AF-A0A226CY51-F1
#
_cell.length_a   1.000
_cell.length_b   1.000
_cell.length_c   1.000
_cell.angle_alpha   90.00
_cell.angle_beta   90.00
_cell.angle_gamma   90.00
#
_symmetry.space_group_name_H-M   'P 1'
#
loop_
_entity.id
_entity.type
_entity.pdbx_description
1 polymer ?
#
loop_
_entity_poly.entity_id
_entity_poly.type
_entity_poly.pdbx_seq_one_letter_code
_entity_poly.pdbx_strand_id
1 'polypeptide(L)'
;MNKELGIKVTTQTVPKLLGLCDLNTMYQILSFILAFAVGVVVPHGGMIDPPGRNYMYHAGFEGTPPNWNWQAVWCNDVPQAIDVPESTCVYMEYVKTKPAKIYKFVLEILTLSRYKERHGNPKHVAEQTPYCLGMCGDVPSDPAPRENENGGYYGKATVGKNYTAGSIIDVRTEFGAAHYGYMEFHLCQTSIESPGCFQKLAIVGGSEDIIPEERMCVPYPNSETRILTARLQLPAGVRCNRCTLRWTYRTAYPGWGGMVNQGQNHPGQDTVQKWFSNPEVSKSEKWGWHECAVNPNPAQVFRNCADISIQ
;
A
#
# COMPACT_ATOMS: atom_id res chain seq x y z
N MET A 1 19.39 -78.17 30.05
CA MET A 1 18.97 -78.85 28.80
C MET A 1 17.54 -78.47 28.48
N ASN A 2 17.39 -77.75 27.37
CA ASN A 2 16.20 -77.52 26.52
C ASN A 2 14.86 -77.15 27.16
N LYS A 3 14.55 -75.84 27.10
CA LYS A 3 13.18 -75.30 27.04
C LYS A 3 12.71 -75.30 25.58
N GLU A 4 11.44 -75.62 25.37
CA GLU A 4 10.40 -74.82 24.69
C GLU A 4 9.37 -75.72 23.98
N LEU A 5 8.14 -75.71 24.52
CA LEU A 5 6.91 -76.18 23.87
C LEU A 5 6.30 -75.00 23.14
N GLY A 6 6.22 -75.11 21.80
CA GLY A 6 5.78 -74.04 20.91
C GLY A 6 4.29 -73.70 21.02
N ILE A 7 4.00 -72.44 21.33
CA ILE A 7 2.69 -71.82 21.14
C ILE A 7 2.74 -71.04 19.82
N LYS A 8 1.96 -71.46 18.83
CA LYS A 8 1.75 -70.67 17.59
C LYS A 8 0.88 -69.46 17.92
N VAL A 9 1.46 -68.28 17.93
CA VAL A 9 0.74 -67.00 17.90
C VAL A 9 0.59 -66.58 16.44
N THR A 10 -0.64 -66.58 15.96
CA THR A 10 -1.01 -65.98 14.66
C THR A 10 -0.88 -64.47 14.78
N THR A 11 0.14 -63.89 14.13
CA THR A 11 0.27 -62.44 13.99
C THR A 11 -0.69 -61.98 12.89
N GLN A 12 -1.85 -61.42 13.29
CA GLN A 12 -2.54 -60.48 12.41
C GLN A 12 -1.61 -59.28 12.21
N THR A 13 -1.11 -59.14 10.99
CA THR A 13 -0.31 -57.99 10.57
C THR A 13 -1.16 -56.73 10.65
N VAL A 14 -0.80 -55.85 11.59
CA VAL A 14 -1.21 -54.44 11.63
C VAL A 14 -0.96 -53.83 10.23
N PRO A 15 -1.94 -53.18 9.59
CA PRO A 15 -1.70 -52.54 8.31
C PRO A 15 -0.65 -51.45 8.49
N LYS A 16 0.40 -51.51 7.66
CA LYS A 16 1.45 -50.49 7.54
C LYS A 16 0.81 -49.12 7.36
N LEU A 17 0.81 -48.30 8.41
CA LEU A 17 0.39 -46.90 8.38
C LEU A 17 1.53 -46.01 7.84
N LEU A 18 2.11 -46.40 6.71
CA LEU A 18 3.11 -45.63 5.96
C LEU A 18 2.78 -45.78 4.48
N GLY A 19 1.56 -45.41 4.11
CA GLY A 19 1.21 -45.06 2.75
C GLY A 19 1.79 -43.68 2.48
N LEU A 20 2.91 -43.67 1.76
CA LEU A 20 3.49 -42.49 1.14
C LEU A 20 2.36 -41.73 0.42
N CYS A 21 2.15 -40.46 0.75
CA CYS A 21 1.40 -39.57 -0.13
C CYS A 21 2.04 -39.71 -1.52
N ASP A 22 1.25 -40.09 -2.52
CA ASP A 22 1.73 -40.18 -3.90
C ASP A 22 2.42 -38.85 -4.27
N LEU A 23 3.47 -38.91 -5.08
CA LEU A 23 4.25 -37.74 -5.50
C LEU A 23 3.33 -36.64 -6.07
N ASN A 24 2.24 -37.04 -6.74
CA ASN A 24 1.18 -36.14 -7.17
C ASN A 24 0.43 -35.48 -6.00
N THR A 25 0.08 -36.23 -4.96
CA THR A 25 -0.56 -35.68 -3.74
C THR A 25 0.38 -34.73 -3.01
N MET A 26 1.67 -35.06 -2.93
CA MET A 26 2.68 -34.16 -2.36
C MET A 26 2.85 -32.89 -3.20
N TYR A 27 2.84 -32.98 -4.53
CA TYR A 27 2.93 -31.80 -5.42
C TYR A 27 1.68 -30.92 -5.33
N GLN A 28 0.50 -31.51 -5.18
CA GLN A 28 -0.75 -30.79 -4.97
C GLN A 28 -0.76 -30.08 -3.61
N ILE A 29 -0.34 -30.76 -2.54
CA ILE A 29 -0.21 -30.15 -1.20
C ILE A 29 0.84 -29.05 -1.22
N LEU A 30 1.99 -29.26 -1.87
CA LEU A 30 3.04 -28.25 -1.98
C LEU A 30 2.60 -27.05 -2.84
N SER A 31 1.82 -27.27 -3.91
CA SER A 31 1.24 -26.20 -4.72
C SER A 31 0.17 -25.43 -3.95
N PHE A 32 -0.66 -26.10 -3.14
CA PHE A 32 -1.61 -25.45 -2.23
C PHE A 32 -0.91 -24.65 -1.13
N ILE A 33 0.16 -25.19 -0.53
CA ILE A 33 0.97 -24.49 0.48
C ILE A 33 1.74 -23.32 -0.16
N LEU A 34 2.27 -23.47 -1.37
CA LEU A 34 2.95 -22.39 -2.09
C LEU A 34 1.95 -21.31 -2.51
N ALA A 35 0.73 -21.67 -2.92
CA ALA A 35 -0.35 -20.73 -3.17
C ALA A 35 -0.81 -20.00 -1.89
N PHE A 36 -0.76 -20.64 -0.72
CA PHE A 36 -1.00 -20.01 0.58
C PHE A 36 0.18 -19.16 1.09
N ALA A 37 1.42 -19.54 0.74
CA ALA A 37 2.64 -18.80 1.09
C ALA A 37 2.86 -17.56 0.22
N VAL A 38 2.22 -17.50 -0.95
CA VAL A 38 2.09 -16.27 -1.76
C VAL A 38 0.85 -15.52 -1.27
N GLY A 39 0.86 -15.09 -0.01
CA GLY A 39 -0.13 -14.17 0.53
C GLY A 39 0.08 -12.77 -0.07
N VAL A 40 -0.29 -12.57 -1.33
CA VAL A 40 -0.41 -11.23 -1.90
C VAL A 40 -1.85 -10.78 -1.68
N VAL A 41 -2.15 -10.30 -0.48
CA VAL A 41 -3.34 -9.48 -0.29
C VAL A 41 -2.87 -8.04 -0.37
N VAL A 42 -2.95 -7.43 -1.55
CA VAL A 42 -2.81 -5.97 -1.68
C VAL A 42 -4.00 -5.42 -2.44
N PRO A 43 -5.06 -5.09 -1.70
CA PRO A 43 -5.81 -3.87 -1.96
C PRO A 43 -5.99 -3.05 -0.67
N HIS A 44 -5.60 -1.76 -0.65
CA HIS A 44 -5.82 -0.89 0.53
C HIS A 44 -6.60 0.38 0.18
N GLY A 45 -7.68 0.13 -0.53
CA GLY A 45 -8.84 0.98 -0.62
C GLY A 45 -8.86 1.93 -1.79
N GLY A 46 -10.04 2.46 -2.04
CA GLY A 46 -10.28 3.38 -3.15
C GLY A 46 -11.56 4.17 -3.00
N MET A 47 -11.69 5.21 -3.81
CA MET A 47 -12.84 6.10 -3.78
C MET A 47 -13.99 5.50 -4.59
N ILE A 48 -15.12 5.26 -3.92
CA ILE A 48 -16.30 4.63 -4.51
C ILE A 48 -17.43 5.63 -4.80
N ASP A 49 -17.47 6.76 -4.09
CA ASP A 49 -18.42 7.85 -4.34
C ASP A 49 -17.81 9.20 -3.96
N PRO A 50 -17.60 10.17 -4.88
CA PRO A 50 -17.77 10.00 -6.32
C PRO A 50 -16.81 8.90 -6.82
N PRO A 51 -17.21 8.09 -7.81
CA PRO A 51 -16.40 6.94 -8.22
C PRO A 51 -15.08 7.41 -8.82
N GLY A 52 -13.97 6.85 -8.31
CA GLY A 52 -12.65 7.02 -8.94
C GLY A 52 -12.65 6.45 -10.36
N ARG A 53 -11.75 6.94 -11.23
CA ARG A 53 -11.58 6.50 -12.63
C ARG A 53 -11.42 4.98 -12.75
N ASN A 54 -10.59 4.40 -11.89
CA ASN A 54 -10.37 2.97 -11.70
C ASN A 54 -11.61 2.20 -11.19
N TYR A 55 -12.60 2.86 -10.60
CA TYR A 55 -13.80 2.22 -10.04
C TYR A 55 -15.06 2.39 -10.91
N MET A 56 -15.02 3.25 -11.94
CA MET A 56 -16.22 3.62 -12.70
C MET A 56 -16.97 2.44 -13.31
N TYR A 57 -16.27 1.39 -13.74
CA TYR A 57 -16.91 0.17 -14.26
C TYR A 57 -17.80 -0.49 -13.22
N HIS A 58 -17.32 -0.64 -11.97
CA HIS A 58 -18.09 -1.22 -10.87
C HIS A 58 -19.23 -0.33 -10.42
N ALA A 59 -19.09 0.99 -10.60
CA ALA A 59 -20.16 1.96 -10.39
C ALA A 59 -21.19 2.00 -11.54
N GLY A 60 -21.03 1.19 -12.60
CA GLY A 60 -22.01 1.05 -13.68
C GLY A 60 -21.92 2.10 -14.79
N PHE A 61 -20.80 2.81 -14.92
CA PHE A 61 -20.63 3.79 -15.99
C PHE A 61 -20.27 3.11 -17.32
N GLU A 62 -21.15 3.27 -18.32
CA GLU A 62 -20.94 2.72 -19.65
C GLU A 62 -19.67 3.25 -20.32
N GLY A 63 -19.00 2.40 -21.11
CA GLY A 63 -17.78 2.77 -21.84
C GLY A 63 -16.51 2.89 -20.98
N THR A 64 -16.59 2.58 -19.68
CA THR A 64 -15.42 2.55 -18.80
C THR A 64 -14.82 1.13 -18.73
N PRO A 65 -13.48 0.99 -18.81
CA PRO A 65 -12.87 -0.34 -18.77
C PRO A 65 -12.88 -0.92 -17.35
N PRO A 66 -13.04 -2.25 -17.20
CA PRO A 66 -12.99 -2.91 -15.89
C PRO A 66 -11.59 -2.84 -15.30
N ASN A 67 -11.51 -2.54 -14.00
CA ASN A 67 -10.31 -2.72 -13.20
C ASN A 67 -10.63 -3.60 -12.00
N TRP A 68 -10.19 -4.85 -12.02
CA TRP A 68 -10.40 -5.79 -10.92
C TRP A 68 -9.50 -5.51 -9.71
N ASN A 69 -8.47 -4.67 -9.90
CA ASN A 69 -7.49 -4.29 -8.88
C ASN A 69 -7.61 -2.81 -8.51
N TRP A 70 -8.82 -2.25 -8.59
CA TRP A 70 -9.08 -0.83 -8.39
C TRP A 70 -8.67 -0.32 -7.00
N GLN A 71 -8.64 -1.15 -5.97
CA GLN A 71 -8.19 -0.78 -4.63
C GLN A 71 -6.65 -0.80 -4.45
N ALA A 72 -5.89 -1.06 -5.52
CA ALA A 72 -4.43 -1.21 -5.46
C ALA A 72 -3.72 -0.19 -6.36
N VAL A 73 -4.10 1.08 -6.25
CA VAL A 73 -3.41 2.19 -6.91
C VAL A 73 -2.46 2.86 -5.91
N TRP A 74 -1.37 2.17 -5.57
CA TRP A 74 -0.45 2.45 -4.44
C TRP A 74 0.88 3.10 -4.84
N CYS A 75 0.94 3.73 -6.01
CA CYS A 75 2.14 4.41 -6.52
C CYS A 75 3.41 3.52 -6.57
N ASN A 76 3.25 2.20 -6.57
CA ASN A 76 4.34 1.21 -6.62
C ASN A 76 5.44 1.42 -5.55
N ASP A 77 5.04 1.75 -4.31
CA ASP A 77 5.91 1.96 -3.14
C ASP A 77 6.97 3.04 -3.39
N VAL A 78 6.66 4.01 -4.26
CA VAL A 78 7.52 5.17 -4.46
C VAL A 78 7.68 5.90 -3.11
N PRO A 79 8.92 6.02 -2.59
CA PRO A 79 9.16 6.71 -1.34
C PRO A 79 8.75 8.18 -1.46
N GLN A 80 7.99 8.68 -0.48
CA GLN A 80 7.75 10.10 -0.31
C GLN A 80 7.98 10.51 1.14
N ALA A 81 8.74 11.57 1.33
CA ALA A 81 8.62 12.41 2.51
C ALA A 81 7.37 13.26 2.35
N ILE A 82 6.62 13.41 3.44
CA ILE A 82 5.35 14.17 3.46
C ILE A 82 5.52 15.64 3.08
N ASP A 83 6.73 16.18 3.16
CA ASP A 83 7.02 17.60 2.95
C ASP A 83 7.57 17.94 1.57
N VAL A 84 7.61 16.99 0.62
CA VAL A 84 8.06 17.31 -0.75
C VAL A 84 6.90 17.86 -1.58
N PRO A 85 7.01 19.10 -2.10
CA PRO A 85 5.99 19.67 -2.96
C PRO A 85 5.74 18.79 -4.18
N GLU A 86 4.49 18.63 -4.60
CA GLU A 86 4.13 17.80 -5.76
C GLU A 86 4.76 18.27 -7.07
N SER A 87 5.10 19.57 -7.14
CA SER A 87 5.84 20.19 -8.24
C SER A 87 7.31 19.76 -8.32
N THR A 88 7.84 19.10 -7.29
CA THR A 88 9.24 18.71 -7.18
C THR A 88 9.37 17.19 -7.35
N CYS A 89 9.42 16.73 -8.60
CA CYS A 89 9.89 15.38 -8.88
C CYS A 89 11.42 15.36 -8.80
N VAL A 90 11.97 14.86 -7.70
CA VAL A 90 13.41 14.60 -7.57
C VAL A 90 13.68 13.15 -7.96
N TYR A 91 14.70 12.90 -8.77
CA TYR A 91 15.24 11.55 -8.95
C TYR A 91 16.35 11.35 -7.93
N MET A 92 16.16 10.42 -7.00
CA MET A 92 17.21 10.04 -6.06
C MET A 92 17.85 8.75 -6.54
N GLU A 93 19.18 8.75 -6.60
CA GLU A 93 19.95 7.55 -6.90
C GLU A 93 20.03 6.72 -5.61
N TYR A 94 19.31 5.59 -5.58
CA TYR A 94 19.43 4.65 -4.47
C TYR A 94 20.26 3.45 -4.90
N VAL A 95 21.23 3.10 -4.05
CA VAL A 95 22.04 1.90 -4.20
C VAL A 95 21.25 0.72 -3.64
N LYS A 96 20.51 0.02 -4.50
CA LYS A 96 19.82 -1.21 -4.10
C LYS A 96 20.84 -2.34 -4.00
N THR A 97 21.11 -2.83 -2.79
CA THR A 97 21.89 -4.05 -2.61
C THR A 97 21.06 -5.23 -3.07
N LYS A 98 21.39 -5.85 -4.20
CA LYS A 98 20.76 -7.11 -4.60
C LYS A 98 20.99 -8.13 -3.49
N PRO A 99 19.95 -8.82 -2.99
CA PRO A 99 20.17 -9.92 -2.07
C PRO A 99 21.07 -10.95 -2.78
N ALA A 100 22.09 -11.45 -2.08
CA ALA A 100 22.90 -12.54 -2.59
C ALA A 100 21.95 -13.68 -3.01
N LYS A 101 22.12 -14.22 -4.22
CA LYS A 101 21.30 -15.33 -4.72
C LYS A 101 21.43 -16.53 -3.75
N ILE A 102 20.46 -16.71 -2.85
CA ILE A 102 20.41 -17.86 -1.94
C ILE A 102 19.92 -19.14 -2.66
N TYR A 103 19.50 -19.06 -3.92
CA TYR A 103 19.18 -20.23 -4.74
C TYR A 103 20.43 -20.85 -5.39
N LYS A 104 21.34 -21.38 -4.58
CA LYS A 104 22.21 -22.51 -4.96
C LYS A 104 22.84 -23.18 -3.73
N PHE A 105 22.03 -23.51 -2.72
CA PHE A 105 22.48 -24.24 -1.53
C PHE A 105 22.08 -25.72 -1.60
N VAL A 106 22.42 -26.38 -2.69
CA VAL A 106 22.44 -27.85 -2.75
C VAL A 106 23.71 -28.25 -3.50
N LEU A 107 24.57 -28.97 -2.78
CA LEU A 107 25.94 -29.40 -3.10
C LEU A 107 27.05 -28.35 -2.92
N GLU A 108 28.03 -28.77 -2.10
CA GLU A 108 29.29 -28.10 -1.73
C GLU A 108 29.06 -27.03 -0.65
N ILE A 109 29.56 -27.21 0.58
CA ILE A 109 30.99 -27.10 0.86
C ILE A 109 31.32 -27.81 2.20
N LEU A 110 32.16 -28.85 2.08
CA LEU A 110 33.02 -29.41 3.13
C LEU A 110 34.40 -28.72 3.14
N THR A 111 34.49 -27.48 2.68
CA THR A 111 35.77 -26.79 2.38
C THR A 111 35.65 -25.27 2.59
N LEU A 112 35.38 -24.88 3.84
CA LEU A 112 35.50 -23.50 4.30
C LEU A 112 36.98 -23.10 4.43
N SER A 113 37.63 -22.74 3.31
CA SER A 113 38.81 -21.85 3.37
C SER A 113 39.11 -21.04 2.11
N ARG A 114 38.40 -21.24 0.98
CA ARG A 114 38.70 -20.52 -0.29
C ARG A 114 37.52 -19.80 -0.95
N TYR A 115 36.45 -19.51 -0.20
CA TYR A 115 35.28 -18.80 -0.74
C TYR A 115 35.45 -17.26 -0.76
N LYS A 116 36.43 -16.70 -0.05
CA LYS A 116 36.56 -15.26 0.16
C LYS A 116 37.20 -14.47 -1.00
N GLU A 117 37.76 -15.12 -2.02
CA GLU A 117 38.55 -14.44 -3.06
C GLU A 117 37.90 -14.38 -4.45
N ARG A 118 36.75 -15.02 -4.67
CA ARG A 118 36.13 -15.09 -6.03
C ARG A 118 34.84 -14.32 -6.23
N HIS A 119 34.31 -13.66 -5.20
CA HIS A 119 33.14 -12.80 -5.36
C HIS A 119 33.56 -11.34 -5.21
N GLY A 120 33.76 -10.69 -6.35
CA GLY A 120 33.90 -9.24 -6.42
C GLY A 120 32.71 -8.54 -5.75
N ASN A 121 32.97 -7.31 -5.29
CA ASN A 121 32.03 -6.41 -4.62
C ASN A 121 30.60 -6.54 -5.20
N PRO A 122 29.54 -6.51 -4.36
CA PRO A 122 28.17 -6.52 -4.85
C PRO A 122 28.03 -5.43 -5.92
N LYS A 123 27.59 -5.82 -7.13
CA LYS A 123 27.35 -4.85 -8.20
C LYS A 123 26.20 -3.94 -7.75
N HIS A 124 26.55 -2.76 -7.27
CA HIS A 124 25.63 -1.65 -7.06
C HIS A 124 25.00 -1.33 -8.42
N VAL A 125 23.68 -1.52 -8.54
CA VAL A 125 22.92 -0.96 -9.66
C VAL A 125 22.33 0.32 -9.13
N ALA A 126 22.75 1.45 -9.71
CA ALA A 126 22.08 2.72 -9.52
C ALA A 126 20.67 2.60 -10.11
N GLU A 127 19.66 2.50 -9.25
CA GLU A 127 18.26 2.58 -9.67
C GLU A 127 17.81 4.01 -9.37
N GLN A 128 17.54 4.78 -10.43
CA GLN A 128 16.92 6.10 -10.29
C GLN A 128 15.46 5.89 -9.93
N THR A 129 15.08 6.16 -8.69
CA THR A 129 13.68 6.11 -8.27
C THR A 129 13.14 7.54 -8.18
N PRO A 130 12.01 7.84 -8.84
CA PRO A 130 11.37 9.13 -8.69
C PRO A 130 10.89 9.29 -7.24
N TYR A 131 11.07 10.47 -6.66
CA TYR A 131 10.64 10.86 -5.31
C TYR A 131 9.41 11.77 -5.39
N CYS A 132 8.47 11.40 -6.25
CA CYS A 132 7.16 12.04 -6.38
C CYS A 132 6.13 10.95 -6.62
N LEU A 133 4.85 11.14 -6.28
CA LEU A 133 3.79 10.17 -6.58
C LEU A 133 3.12 10.55 -7.90
N GLY A 134 2.60 9.55 -8.63
CA GLY A 134 1.71 9.83 -9.75
C GLY A 134 0.52 10.68 -9.30
N MET A 135 0.04 11.54 -10.19
CA MET A 135 -1.04 12.48 -9.86
C MET A 135 -2.31 11.73 -9.42
N CYS A 136 -2.58 10.59 -10.06
CA CYS A 136 -3.74 9.75 -9.81
C CYS A 136 -3.39 8.34 -9.30
N GLY A 137 -2.16 8.18 -8.79
CA GLY A 137 -1.71 6.98 -8.09
C GLY A 137 -0.88 5.99 -8.90
N ASP A 138 -0.73 6.23 -10.19
CA ASP A 138 0.17 5.48 -11.07
C ASP A 138 1.66 5.74 -10.77
N VAL A 139 2.54 4.95 -11.37
CA VAL A 139 4.00 5.12 -11.18
C VAL A 139 4.49 6.35 -11.95
N PRO A 140 5.21 7.29 -11.31
CA PRO A 140 5.68 8.51 -11.98
C PRO A 140 6.64 8.26 -13.16
N SER A 141 7.29 7.10 -13.24
CA SER A 141 8.12 6.76 -14.40
C SER A 141 7.32 6.33 -15.62
N ASP A 142 6.03 6.01 -15.47
CA ASP A 142 5.21 5.57 -16.59
C ASP A 142 4.92 6.72 -17.57
N PRO A 143 4.79 6.44 -18.87
CA PRO A 143 4.45 7.44 -19.87
C PRO A 143 3.13 8.15 -19.54
N ALA A 144 3.11 9.48 -19.67
CA ALA A 144 1.88 10.26 -19.55
C ALA A 144 1.08 10.25 -20.88
N PRO A 145 -0.27 10.26 -20.84
CA PRO A 145 -1.08 10.12 -19.64
C PRO A 145 -1.03 8.69 -19.08
N ARG A 146 -0.80 8.56 -17.78
CA ARG A 146 -0.81 7.26 -17.09
C ARG A 146 -2.22 6.70 -17.00
N GLU A 147 -2.37 5.44 -16.61
CA GLU A 147 -3.64 4.74 -16.68
C GLU A 147 -4.80 5.48 -15.99
N ASN A 148 -4.57 6.08 -14.81
CA ASN A 148 -5.58 6.78 -14.03
C ASN A 148 -5.59 8.31 -14.24
N GLU A 149 -4.70 8.85 -15.09
CA GLU A 149 -4.67 10.27 -15.46
C GLU A 149 -5.65 10.58 -16.60
N ASN A 150 -5.98 11.85 -16.79
CA ASN A 150 -6.91 12.24 -17.85
C ASN A 150 -6.35 11.88 -19.25
N GLY A 151 -7.15 11.15 -20.04
CA GLY A 151 -6.73 10.60 -21.33
C GLY A 151 -6.08 9.21 -21.23
N GLY A 152 -5.83 8.72 -20.02
CA GLY A 152 -5.35 7.38 -19.75
C GLY A 152 -6.36 6.27 -20.04
N TYR A 153 -5.96 5.04 -19.72
CA TYR A 153 -6.83 3.87 -19.91
C TYR A 153 -8.13 3.98 -19.10
N TYR A 154 -8.07 4.36 -17.82
CA TYR A 154 -9.23 4.59 -16.96
C TYR A 154 -9.73 6.05 -17.00
N GLY A 155 -8.90 7.01 -17.43
CA GLY A 155 -9.27 8.43 -17.55
C GLY A 155 -10.15 8.76 -18.76
N LYS A 156 -11.37 8.22 -18.79
CA LYS A 156 -12.34 8.35 -19.91
C LYS A 156 -13.12 9.67 -19.94
N ALA A 157 -12.72 10.64 -19.11
CA ALA A 157 -13.32 11.97 -19.10
C ALA A 157 -14.82 11.98 -18.72
N THR A 158 -15.25 10.94 -18.00
CA THR A 158 -16.63 10.70 -17.57
C THR A 158 -16.88 11.31 -16.20
N VAL A 159 -17.81 12.26 -16.10
CA VAL A 159 -18.18 12.88 -14.82
C VAL A 159 -18.95 11.89 -13.96
N GLY A 160 -18.37 11.51 -12.82
CA GLY A 160 -18.96 10.56 -11.86
C GLY A 160 -20.03 11.17 -10.97
N LYS A 161 -19.93 12.48 -10.67
CA LYS A 161 -20.90 13.18 -9.81
C LYS A 161 -20.91 14.69 -10.05
N ASN A 162 -22.06 15.31 -9.81
CA ASN A 162 -22.27 16.76 -9.93
C ASN A 162 -22.53 17.37 -8.56
N TYR A 163 -21.93 18.52 -8.29
CA TYR A 163 -22.03 19.22 -7.02
C TYR A 163 -22.30 20.71 -7.23
N THR A 164 -22.70 21.39 -6.16
CA THR A 164 -22.86 22.84 -6.14
C THR A 164 -21.63 23.49 -5.49
N ALA A 165 -21.15 24.59 -6.06
CA ALA A 165 -20.05 25.37 -5.51
C ALA A 165 -20.36 25.78 -4.06
N GLY A 166 -19.39 25.59 -3.15
CA GLY A 166 -19.57 25.89 -1.73
C GLY A 166 -20.38 24.86 -0.94
N SER A 167 -20.86 23.78 -1.55
CA SER A 167 -21.56 22.72 -0.82
C SER A 167 -20.60 21.85 0.01
N ILE A 168 -21.13 21.25 1.07
CA ILE A 168 -20.49 20.14 1.78
C ILE A 168 -20.91 18.85 1.08
N ILE A 169 -19.93 18.05 0.66
CA ILE A 169 -20.14 16.80 -0.06
C ILE A 169 -19.68 15.62 0.77
N ASP A 170 -20.38 14.49 0.65
CA ASP A 170 -19.94 13.23 1.25
C ASP A 170 -19.11 12.46 0.21
N VAL A 171 -17.89 12.09 0.59
CA VAL A 171 -16.98 11.25 -0.19
C VAL A 171 -16.77 9.93 0.55
N ARG A 172 -17.09 8.83 -0.12
CA ARG A 172 -17.01 7.46 0.41
C ARG A 172 -15.82 6.73 -0.18
N THR A 173 -15.02 6.15 0.70
CA THR A 173 -13.88 5.31 0.36
C THR A 173 -14.06 3.93 0.96
N GLU A 174 -13.82 2.90 0.17
CA GLU A 174 -13.91 1.52 0.60
C GLU A 174 -12.52 0.94 0.77
N PHE A 175 -12.27 0.28 1.90
CA PHE A 175 -11.02 -0.37 2.23
C PHE A 175 -11.24 -1.88 2.31
N GLY A 176 -10.62 -2.66 1.42
CA GLY A 176 -10.54 -4.11 1.55
C GLY A 176 -9.65 -4.52 2.73
N ALA A 177 -8.62 -3.74 3.01
CA ALA A 177 -7.88 -3.77 4.25
C ALA A 177 -7.50 -2.34 4.68
N ALA A 178 -7.75 -2.02 5.94
CA ALA A 178 -7.37 -0.74 6.51
C ALA A 178 -6.11 -0.88 7.38
N HIS A 179 -5.17 0.02 7.18
CA HIS A 179 -3.80 -0.08 7.68
C HIS A 179 -3.39 1.23 8.35
N TYR A 180 -4.19 1.67 9.33
CA TYR A 180 -3.95 2.88 10.12
C TYR A 180 -3.59 4.12 9.26
N GLY A 181 -3.14 5.19 9.91
CA GLY A 181 -2.74 6.41 9.21
C GLY A 181 -3.94 7.28 8.88
N TYR A 182 -3.90 7.96 7.73
CA TYR A 182 -4.87 9.00 7.44
C TYR A 182 -5.12 9.17 5.94
N MET A 183 -6.28 9.73 5.62
CA MET A 183 -6.59 10.19 4.28
C MET A 183 -6.88 11.68 4.20
N GLU A 184 -6.66 12.23 3.02
CA GLU A 184 -6.81 13.64 2.70
C GLU A 184 -7.31 13.79 1.25
N PHE A 185 -7.87 14.97 0.96
CA PHE A 185 -8.53 15.23 -0.31
C PHE A 185 -8.04 16.52 -0.94
N HIS A 186 -7.91 16.51 -2.25
CA HIS A 186 -7.45 17.66 -3.02
C HIS A 186 -8.31 17.85 -4.27
N LEU A 187 -8.52 19.10 -4.67
CA LEU A 187 -9.26 19.47 -5.86
C LEU A 187 -8.34 20.18 -6.85
N CYS A 188 -8.33 19.68 -8.08
CA CYS A 188 -7.78 20.38 -9.23
C CYS A 188 -8.95 20.92 -10.06
N GLN A 189 -8.99 22.25 -10.30
CA GLN A 189 -10.11 22.90 -11.00
C GLN A 189 -10.18 22.53 -12.50
N THR A 190 -9.15 21.85 -13.02
CA THR A 190 -9.07 21.36 -14.40
C THR A 190 -9.19 19.84 -14.44
N SER A 191 -9.59 19.31 -15.60
CA SER A 191 -9.57 17.87 -15.85
C SER A 191 -8.20 17.37 -16.31
N ILE A 192 -7.32 18.25 -16.80
CA ILE A 192 -5.93 17.90 -17.05
C ILE A 192 -5.18 18.19 -15.76
N GLU A 193 -4.70 17.13 -15.10
CA GLU A 193 -3.91 17.28 -13.88
C GLU A 193 -2.53 17.85 -14.20
N SER A 194 -2.04 18.70 -13.30
CA SER A 194 -0.67 19.17 -13.34
C SER A 194 -0.09 19.26 -11.92
N PRO A 195 1.24 19.17 -11.78
CA PRO A 195 1.86 19.44 -10.50
C PRO A 195 1.50 20.85 -10.01
N GLY A 196 0.90 20.95 -8.82
CA GLY A 196 0.49 22.22 -8.21
C GLY A 196 -0.93 22.69 -8.50
N CYS A 197 -1.72 21.99 -9.33
CA CYS A 197 -3.15 22.35 -9.49
C CYS A 197 -4.04 21.87 -8.34
N PHE A 198 -3.56 20.90 -7.56
CA PHE A 198 -4.31 20.29 -6.47
C PHE A 198 -4.28 21.14 -5.21
N GLN A 199 -5.42 21.76 -4.90
CA GLN A 199 -5.66 22.47 -3.65
C GLN A 199 -6.23 21.51 -2.60
N LYS A 200 -5.68 21.50 -1.38
CA LYS A 200 -6.21 20.71 -0.27
C LYS A 200 -7.61 21.19 0.12
N LEU A 201 -8.54 20.25 0.32
CA LEU A 201 -9.91 20.52 0.76
C LEU A 201 -10.04 20.34 2.28
N ALA A 202 -10.91 21.14 2.88
CA ALA A 202 -11.21 21.01 4.31
C ALA A 202 -12.14 19.82 4.57
N ILE A 203 -11.86 19.06 5.62
CA ILE A 203 -12.71 17.95 6.09
C ILE A 203 -13.50 18.44 7.29
N VAL A 204 -14.78 18.75 7.09
CA VAL A 204 -15.65 19.36 8.12
C VAL A 204 -16.37 18.32 8.99
N GLY A 205 -16.14 17.04 8.73
CA GLY A 205 -16.66 15.92 9.51
C GLY A 205 -16.50 14.61 8.75
N GLY A 206 -16.93 13.50 9.34
CA GLY A 206 -16.85 12.19 8.71
C GLY A 206 -17.23 11.05 9.65
N SER A 207 -16.98 9.82 9.20
CA SER A 207 -17.21 8.60 9.98
C SER A 207 -16.11 8.31 11.01
N GLU A 208 -14.97 9.00 10.91
CA GLU A 208 -13.79 8.81 11.75
C GLU A 208 -13.28 10.17 12.26
N ASP A 209 -12.35 10.13 13.21
CA ASP A 209 -11.78 11.33 13.80
C ASP A 209 -11.07 12.21 12.75
N ILE A 210 -11.42 13.49 12.77
CA ILE A 210 -10.71 14.52 12.00
C ILE A 210 -9.51 14.98 12.83
N ILE A 211 -8.33 14.89 12.24
CA ILE A 211 -7.06 15.27 12.86
C ILE A 211 -6.52 16.56 12.21
N PRO A 212 -5.54 17.24 12.81
CA PRO A 212 -4.97 18.47 12.25
C PRO A 212 -4.51 18.34 10.79
N GLU A 213 -4.45 19.50 10.10
CA GLU A 213 -4.08 19.62 8.68
C GLU A 213 -5.07 19.00 7.69
N GLU A 214 -6.38 19.05 7.97
CA GLU A 214 -7.44 18.58 7.04
C GLU A 214 -7.28 17.10 6.65
N ARG A 215 -7.07 16.26 7.67
CA ARG A 215 -6.89 14.81 7.52
C ARG A 215 -7.95 14.08 8.32
N MET A 216 -8.35 12.91 7.85
CA MET A 216 -9.23 12.00 8.58
C MET A 216 -8.51 10.69 8.87
N CYS A 217 -8.67 10.20 10.09
CA CYS A 217 -8.22 8.89 10.54
C CYS A 217 -8.66 7.76 9.61
N VAL A 218 -7.79 6.78 9.42
CA VAL A 218 -8.17 5.46 8.91
C VAL A 218 -7.90 4.44 10.02
N PRO A 219 -8.91 3.76 10.59
CA PRO A 219 -8.67 2.88 11.74
C PRO A 219 -8.23 1.47 11.33
N TYR A 220 -7.93 0.64 12.32
CA TYR A 220 -7.77 -0.82 12.25
C TYR A 220 -8.97 -1.48 12.96
N PRO A 221 -9.39 -2.74 12.69
CA PRO A 221 -8.68 -3.88 12.08
C PRO A 221 -9.02 -4.22 10.62
N ASN A 222 -8.16 -5.10 10.07
CA ASN A 222 -8.08 -5.62 8.70
C ASN A 222 -8.94 -6.87 8.43
N SER A 223 -9.95 -7.13 9.26
CA SER A 223 -10.75 -8.36 9.17
C SER A 223 -11.97 -8.25 8.25
N GLU A 224 -12.39 -7.04 7.87
CA GLU A 224 -13.60 -6.80 7.08
C GLU A 224 -13.41 -5.62 6.13
N THR A 225 -14.12 -5.66 5.00
CA THR A 225 -14.27 -4.50 4.11
C THR A 225 -15.02 -3.40 4.85
N ARG A 226 -14.51 -2.17 4.81
CA ARG A 226 -15.16 -1.02 5.48
C ARG A 226 -15.30 0.15 4.53
N ILE A 227 -16.37 0.92 4.74
CA ILE A 227 -16.61 2.17 4.02
C ILE A 227 -16.45 3.33 5.00
N LEU A 228 -15.50 4.22 4.72
CA LEU A 228 -15.32 5.47 5.45
C LEU A 228 -15.94 6.61 4.65
N THR A 229 -16.55 7.57 5.35
CA THR A 229 -17.18 8.74 4.73
C THR A 229 -16.53 10.02 5.24
N ALA A 230 -15.94 10.81 4.36
CA ALA A 230 -15.43 12.14 4.67
C ALA A 230 -16.40 13.21 4.15
N ARG A 231 -16.67 14.24 4.93
CA ARG A 231 -17.51 15.38 4.54
C ARG A 231 -16.60 16.55 4.17
N LEU A 232 -16.52 16.85 2.87
CA LEU A 232 -15.61 17.84 2.33
C LEU A 232 -16.32 19.15 2.05
N GLN A 233 -15.73 20.27 2.46
CA GLN A 233 -16.20 21.60 2.08
C GLN A 233 -15.63 21.98 0.71
N LEU A 234 -16.48 22.07 -0.32
CA LEU A 234 -16.07 22.59 -1.62
C LEU A 234 -15.85 24.12 -1.56
N PRO A 235 -14.89 24.68 -2.31
CA PRO A 235 -14.70 26.13 -2.35
C PRO A 235 -15.88 26.83 -3.02
N ALA A 236 -16.40 27.90 -2.40
CA ALA A 236 -17.55 28.66 -2.93
C ALA A 236 -17.29 29.36 -4.27
N GLY A 237 -16.02 29.72 -4.55
CA GLY A 237 -15.60 30.41 -5.77
C GLY A 237 -15.20 29.48 -6.92
N VAL A 238 -15.21 28.16 -6.73
CA VAL A 238 -14.73 27.20 -7.73
C VAL A 238 -15.91 26.61 -8.50
N ARG A 239 -15.83 26.69 -9.83
CA ARG A 239 -16.78 26.10 -10.79
C ARG A 239 -16.03 25.42 -11.92
N CYS A 240 -16.56 24.29 -12.39
CA CYS A 240 -15.97 23.51 -13.46
C CYS A 240 -16.98 22.50 -14.03
N ASN A 241 -16.91 22.28 -15.35
CA ASN A 241 -17.67 21.21 -16.00
C ASN A 241 -17.05 19.83 -15.76
N ARG A 242 -15.72 19.79 -15.54
CA ARG A 242 -14.97 18.60 -15.15
C ARG A 242 -13.71 19.01 -14.39
N CYS A 243 -13.72 18.79 -13.08
CA CYS A 243 -12.60 18.90 -12.16
C CYS A 243 -12.11 17.51 -11.78
N THR A 244 -10.84 17.43 -11.35
CA THR A 244 -10.30 16.22 -10.74
C THR A 244 -10.32 16.34 -9.21
N LEU A 245 -11.11 15.50 -8.54
CA LEU A 245 -11.04 15.27 -7.09
C LEU A 245 -10.09 14.11 -6.82
N ARG A 246 -9.06 14.35 -6.02
CA ARG A 246 -8.06 13.34 -5.65
C ARG A 246 -8.19 12.96 -4.18
N TRP A 247 -8.35 11.67 -3.95
CA TRP A 247 -8.17 11.04 -2.65
C TRP A 247 -6.70 10.62 -2.50
N THR A 248 -6.12 10.84 -1.33
CA THR A 248 -4.78 10.35 -0.95
C THR A 248 -4.86 9.67 0.40
N TYR A 249 -4.36 8.45 0.49
CA TYR A 249 -4.30 7.68 1.74
C TYR A 249 -2.86 7.27 2.04
N ARG A 250 -2.42 7.58 3.25
CA ARG A 250 -1.06 7.34 3.75
C ARG A 250 -1.15 6.37 4.91
N THR A 251 -0.65 5.15 4.70
CA THR A 251 -0.78 4.06 5.67
C THR A 251 0.19 4.21 6.85
N ALA A 252 -0.10 3.51 7.94
CA ALA A 252 0.81 3.28 9.06
C ALA A 252 0.77 1.81 9.50
N TYR A 253 1.91 1.22 9.86
CA TYR A 253 1.93 -0.14 10.43
C TYR A 253 2.39 -0.08 11.89
N PRO A 254 1.50 -0.24 12.89
CA PRO A 254 1.95 -0.38 14.28
C PRO A 254 2.61 -1.75 14.47
N GLY A 255 3.78 -1.75 15.10
CA GLY A 255 4.49 -2.98 15.50
C GLY A 255 5.71 -3.34 14.67
N TRP A 256 5.94 -2.70 13.52
CA TRP A 256 7.27 -2.67 12.91
C TRP A 256 7.91 -1.35 13.31
N GLY A 257 8.51 -1.33 14.50
CA GLY A 257 9.50 -0.31 14.84
C GLY A 257 10.41 -0.14 13.62
N GLY A 258 10.44 1.06 13.08
CA GLY A 258 10.74 1.28 11.66
C GLY A 258 11.84 0.35 11.14
N MET A 259 11.51 -0.41 10.10
CA MET A 259 12.48 -0.55 9.02
C MET A 259 12.53 0.78 8.28
N VAL A 260 12.96 1.84 8.99
CA VAL A 260 13.98 2.68 8.38
C VAL A 260 15.09 1.69 8.08
N ASN A 261 15.53 1.60 6.82
CA ASN A 261 16.74 0.86 6.52
C ASN A 261 17.81 1.33 7.52
N GLN A 262 18.21 0.46 8.46
CA GLN A 262 19.24 0.73 9.46
C GLN A 262 20.61 0.79 8.77
N GLY A 263 20.75 1.71 7.84
CA GLY A 263 21.89 1.90 6.98
C GLY A 263 21.83 3.17 6.13
N GLN A 264 20.78 4.00 6.24
CA GLN A 264 20.69 5.25 5.47
C GLN A 264 20.57 6.45 6.40
N ASN A 265 21.72 6.97 6.79
CA ASN A 265 21.87 8.29 7.37
C ASN A 265 21.42 9.33 6.33
N HIS A 266 20.17 9.76 6.38
CA HIS A 266 19.70 10.94 5.65
C HIS A 266 19.97 12.19 6.52
N PRO A 267 20.49 13.29 5.95
CA PRO A 267 20.69 14.52 6.69
C PRO A 267 19.32 15.12 7.03
N GLY A 268 18.95 15.08 8.31
CA GLY A 268 17.64 15.53 8.79
C GLY A 268 17.06 14.70 9.96
N GLN A 269 17.69 13.60 10.36
CA GLN A 269 17.21 12.76 11.48
C GLN A 269 17.39 13.36 12.88
N ASP A 270 17.97 14.56 12.99
CA ASP A 270 18.36 15.16 14.28
C ASP A 270 17.17 15.73 15.09
N THR A 271 15.96 15.80 14.51
CA THR A 271 14.78 16.36 15.17
C THR A 271 13.88 15.30 15.82
N VAL A 272 14.01 14.01 15.46
CA VAL A 272 13.15 12.93 15.98
C VAL A 272 13.65 12.40 17.33
N GLN A 273 14.96 12.46 17.60
CA GLN A 273 15.53 11.97 18.86
C GLN A 273 15.08 12.79 20.09
N LYS A 274 14.65 14.04 19.91
CA LYS A 274 14.39 14.97 21.01
C LYS A 274 13.05 14.77 21.72
N TRP A 275 12.11 14.02 21.13
CA TRP A 275 10.80 13.73 21.72
C TRP A 275 10.81 12.55 22.70
N PHE A 276 11.84 11.70 22.65
CA PHE A 276 11.90 10.45 23.42
C PHE A 276 12.32 10.60 24.89
N SER A 277 12.49 11.81 25.42
CA SER A 277 13.08 12.02 26.76
C SER A 277 12.16 12.65 27.81
N ASN A 278 10.85 12.75 27.57
CA ASN A 278 9.92 13.23 28.61
C ASN A 278 9.38 12.06 29.47
N PRO A 279 9.67 11.97 30.78
CA PRO A 279 9.30 10.83 31.62
C PRO A 279 7.88 10.87 32.19
N GLU A 280 7.05 11.87 31.88
CA GLU A 280 5.69 12.01 32.46
C GLU A 280 4.58 11.24 31.71
N VAL A 281 4.94 10.48 30.69
CA VAL A 281 3.98 9.77 29.83
C VAL A 281 3.67 8.39 30.45
N SER A 282 2.44 8.26 30.96
CA SER A 282 1.96 7.23 31.87
C SER A 282 1.66 5.90 31.16
N LYS A 283 1.51 4.83 31.94
CA LYS A 283 1.58 3.42 31.50
C LYS A 283 0.47 2.88 30.55
N SER A 284 -0.25 3.74 29.82
CA SER A 284 -1.05 3.36 28.62
C SER A 284 -0.43 3.85 27.31
N GLU A 285 0.66 4.61 27.37
CA GLU A 285 1.29 5.32 26.23
C GLU A 285 2.61 4.65 25.78
N LYS A 286 2.80 3.37 26.11
CA LYS A 286 4.06 2.64 25.87
C LYS A 286 4.26 2.11 24.44
N TRP A 287 3.29 2.35 23.55
CA TRP A 287 3.36 2.08 22.11
C TRP A 287 2.94 3.31 21.30
N GLY A 288 3.31 4.51 21.79
CA GLY A 288 2.83 5.83 21.37
C GLY A 288 3.01 6.20 19.90
N TRP A 289 2.18 5.61 19.04
CA TRP A 289 1.52 6.32 17.96
C TRP A 289 0.05 6.39 18.36
N HIS A 290 -0.48 7.59 18.62
CA HIS A 290 -1.91 7.77 18.41
C HIS A 290 -2.18 7.36 16.96
N GLU A 291 -3.07 6.41 16.77
CA GLU A 291 -3.13 5.46 15.63
C GLU A 291 -3.29 6.08 14.22
N CYS A 292 -3.53 7.38 14.14
CA CYS A 292 -3.61 8.16 12.89
C CYS A 292 -2.73 9.42 12.88
N ALA A 293 -1.87 9.62 13.88
CA ALA A 293 -1.04 10.82 13.99
C ALA A 293 -0.19 11.04 12.73
N VAL A 294 0.39 12.24 12.60
CA VAL A 294 1.29 12.58 11.50
C VAL A 294 2.39 11.52 11.39
N ASN A 295 2.27 10.66 10.37
CA ASN A 295 3.24 9.62 10.09
C ASN A 295 4.18 10.12 8.98
N PRO A 296 5.34 10.74 9.28
CA PRO A 296 6.24 11.34 8.28
C PRO A 296 6.78 10.33 7.25
N ASN A 297 6.67 9.03 7.53
CA ASN A 297 7.16 7.95 6.69
C ASN A 297 6.03 6.92 6.48
N PRO A 298 5.04 7.23 5.62
CA PRO A 298 3.99 6.27 5.29
C PRO A 298 4.59 5.03 4.67
N ALA A 299 4.10 3.86 5.07
CA ALA A 299 4.60 2.61 4.53
C ALA A 299 4.18 2.41 3.08
N GLN A 300 2.96 2.86 2.73
CA GLN A 300 2.43 2.90 1.38
C GLN A 300 1.58 4.16 1.21
N VAL A 301 1.46 4.64 -0.04
CA VAL A 301 0.60 5.77 -0.38
C VAL A 301 -0.31 5.40 -1.54
N PHE A 302 -1.61 5.55 -1.34
CA PHE A 302 -2.64 5.28 -2.33
C PHE A 302 -3.22 6.59 -2.84
N ARG A 303 -3.52 6.64 -4.15
CA ARG A 303 -4.23 7.77 -4.73
C ARG A 303 -5.27 7.30 -5.74
N ASN A 304 -6.42 7.96 -5.73
CA ASN A 304 -7.42 7.84 -6.78
C ASN A 304 -7.89 9.22 -7.22
N CYS A 305 -8.18 9.36 -8.50
CA CYS A 305 -8.80 10.55 -9.07
C CYS A 305 -10.23 10.23 -9.52
N ALA A 306 -11.18 11.10 -9.20
CA ALA A 306 -12.53 11.12 -9.78
C ALA A 306 -12.75 12.40 -10.57
N ASP A 307 -13.45 12.27 -11.68
CA ASP A 307 -13.93 13.41 -12.46
C ASP A 307 -15.30 13.85 -11.91
N ILE A 308 -15.39 15.09 -11.44
CA ILE A 308 -16.62 15.68 -10.88
C ILE A 308 -16.97 16.99 -11.59
N SER A 309 -18.21 17.44 -11.52
CA SER A 309 -18.58 18.81 -11.92
C SER A 309 -19.02 19.63 -10.71
N ILE A 310 -18.76 20.94 -10.77
CA ILE A 310 -19.12 21.89 -9.72
C ILE A 310 -19.79 23.10 -10.39
N GLN A 311 -21.06 23.32 -10.08
CA GLN A 311 -21.92 24.36 -10.66
C GLN A 311 -22.31 25.45 -9.65
#